data_AF-A0A073JUQ7-F1
#
_entry.id   AF-A0A073JUQ7-F1
#
_cell.length_a   1.000
_cell.length_b   1.000
_cell.length_c   1.000
_cell.angle_alpha   90.00
_cell.angle_beta   90.00
_cell.angle_gamma   90.00
#
_symmetry.space_group_name_H-M   'P 1'
#
loop_
_entity.id
_entity.type
_entity.pdbx_description
1 polymer ?
#
loop_
_entity_poly.entity_id
_entity_poly.type
_entity_poly.pdbx_seq_one_letter_code
_entity_poly.pdbx_strand_id
1 'polypeptide(L)'
;MTLEKYVTLRNAVYEYMVEQESPITLLDIQQHMTSEHEGKFAKKMLQQFHLARLLDELKLDGLIALADGTERSGMSSVYYEAKRGI
;
A
#
# COMPACT_ATOMS: atom_id res chain seq x y z
N MET A 1 11.87 -18.84 4.51
CA MET A 1 12.00 -17.43 4.94
C MET A 1 11.39 -16.41 3.96
N THR A 2 10.50 -16.79 3.04
CA THR A 2 9.83 -15.83 2.12
C THR A 2 8.53 -15.29 2.70
N LEU A 3 7.81 -16.11 3.48
CA LEU A 3 6.53 -15.76 4.10
C LEU A 3 6.68 -14.71 5.20
N GLU A 4 7.65 -14.88 6.12
CA GLU A 4 7.91 -13.88 7.18
C GLU A 4 8.22 -12.51 6.59
N LYS A 5 9.12 -12.45 5.60
CA LYS A 5 9.47 -11.20 4.91
C LYS A 5 8.27 -10.59 4.19
N TYR A 6 7.37 -11.41 3.65
CA TYR A 6 6.13 -10.95 3.05
C TYR A 6 5.19 -10.35 4.07
N VAL A 7 4.96 -11.04 5.20
CA VAL A 7 4.11 -10.56 6.30
C VAL A 7 4.65 -9.25 6.87
N THR A 8 5.96 -9.14 7.08
CA THR A 8 6.59 -7.89 7.53
C THR A 8 6.32 -6.75 6.55
N LEU A 9 6.49 -6.96 5.25
CA LEU A 9 6.21 -5.93 4.24
C LEU A 9 4.72 -5.55 4.21
N ARG A 10 3.82 -6.52 4.29
CA ARG A 10 2.37 -6.28 4.31
C ARG A 10 1.95 -5.45 5.53
N ASN A 11 2.52 -5.74 6.70
CA ASN A 11 2.24 -4.97 7.91
C ASN A 11 2.80 -3.55 7.80
N ALA A 12 4.03 -3.38 7.32
CA ALA A 12 4.62 -2.05 7.12
C ALA A 12 3.81 -1.18 6.15
N VAL A 13 3.33 -1.76 5.04
CA VAL A 13 2.43 -1.04 4.10
C VAL A 13 1.14 -0.63 4.80
N TYR A 14 0.53 -1.51 5.58
CA TYR A 14 -0.71 -1.20 6.30
C TYR A 14 -0.50 -0.13 7.38
N GLU A 15 0.58 -0.22 8.17
CA GLU A 15 0.95 0.76 9.19
C GLU A 15 1.14 2.15 8.56
N TYR A 16 1.91 2.23 7.48
CA TYR A 16 2.06 3.48 6.72
C TYR A 16 0.71 4.04 6.27
N MET A 17 -0.18 3.22 5.72
CA MET A 17 -1.51 3.64 5.30
C MET A 17 -2.39 4.12 6.47
N VAL A 18 -2.27 3.50 7.65
CA VAL A 18 -3.00 3.90 8.85
C VAL A 18 -2.52 5.26 9.37
N GLU A 19 -1.23 5.57 9.25
CA GLU A 19 -0.65 6.85 9.64
C GLU A 19 -1.12 8.01 8.77
N GLN A 20 -1.52 7.75 7.51
CA GLN A 20 -1.98 8.79 6.60
C GLN A 20 -3.36 9.32 6.97
N GLU A 21 -3.48 10.64 7.13
CA GLU A 21 -4.76 11.32 7.34
C GLU A 21 -5.56 11.52 6.04
N SER A 22 -4.95 11.26 4.88
CA SER A 22 -5.56 11.43 3.56
C SER A 22 -5.31 10.20 2.69
N PRO A 23 -6.19 9.92 1.71
CA PRO A 23 -5.98 8.85 0.75
C PRO A 23 -4.67 9.01 -0.01
N ILE A 24 -3.98 7.89 -0.23
CA ILE A 24 -2.67 7.84 -0.89
C ILE A 24 -2.70 6.97 -2.14
N THR A 25 -1.78 7.22 -3.05
CA THR A 25 -1.65 6.46 -4.29
C THR A 25 -0.71 5.27 -4.11
N LEU A 26 -0.77 4.34 -5.07
CA LEU A 26 0.21 3.26 -5.17
C LEU A 26 1.65 3.79 -5.22
N LEU A 27 1.88 4.92 -5.92
CA LEU A 27 3.20 5.51 -6.07
C LEU A 27 3.73 6.01 -4.72
N ASP A 28 2.89 6.65 -3.91
CA ASP A 28 3.27 7.13 -2.59
C ASP A 28 3.74 5.98 -1.69
N ILE A 29 3.00 4.86 -1.72
CA ILE A 29 3.35 3.63 -0.99
C ILE A 29 4.68 3.06 -1.49
N GLN A 30 4.89 2.99 -2.82
CA GLN A 30 6.14 2.50 -3.39
C GLN A 30 7.34 3.35 -2.98
N GLN A 31 7.21 4.67 -3.05
CA GLN A 31 8.29 5.60 -2.74
C GLN A 31 8.70 5.49 -1.27
N HIS A 32 7.72 5.55 -0.36
CA HIS A 32 7.97 5.47 1.08
C HIS A 32 8.59 4.12 1.48
N MET A 33 8.01 3.01 1.02
CA MET A 33 8.55 1.67 1.33
C MET A 33 9.94 1.43 0.73
N THR A 34 10.26 2.06 -0.41
CA THR A 34 11.61 1.96 -1.01
C THR A 34 12.64 2.74 -0.18
N SER A 35 12.26 3.86 0.44
CA SER A 35 13.14 4.62 1.32
C SER A 35 13.39 3.94 2.67
N GLU A 36 12.41 3.20 3.20
CA GLU A 36 12.53 2.56 4.52
C GLU A 36 13.11 1.14 4.49
N HIS A 37 12.91 0.40 3.39
CA HIS A 37 13.35 -1.00 3.28
C HIS A 37 14.53 -1.19 2.32
N GLU A 38 15.73 -1.28 2.90
CA GLU A 38 16.93 -1.67 2.15
C GLU A 38 17.00 -3.19 1.95
N GLY A 39 16.64 -3.67 0.75
CA GLY A 39 16.85 -5.07 0.42
C GLY A 39 16.35 -5.50 -0.96
N LYS A 40 17.04 -6.47 -1.57
CA LYS A 40 16.66 -7.06 -2.88
C LYS A 40 15.24 -7.65 -2.85
N PHE A 41 14.79 -8.15 -1.70
CA PHE A 41 13.43 -8.66 -1.51
C PHE A 41 12.38 -7.54 -1.56
N ALA A 42 12.54 -6.50 -0.75
CA ALA A 42 11.62 -5.36 -0.73
C ALA A 42 11.54 -4.70 -2.12
N LYS A 43 12.68 -4.43 -2.76
CA LYS A 43 12.72 -3.89 -4.13
C LYS A 43 11.97 -4.76 -5.15
N LYS A 44 12.03 -6.10 -5.02
CA LYS A 44 11.29 -7.02 -5.89
C LYS A 44 9.79 -6.99 -5.60
N MET A 45 9.40 -6.96 -4.34
CA MET A 45 7.99 -6.95 -3.92
C MET A 45 7.31 -5.59 -4.09
N LEU A 46 8.08 -4.51 -4.14
CA LEU A 46 7.60 -3.16 -4.46
C LEU A 46 7.47 -2.89 -5.97
N GLN A 47 7.76 -3.89 -6.81
CA GLN A 47 7.34 -3.83 -8.21
C GLN A 47 5.81 -3.72 -8.29
N GLN A 48 5.32 -2.90 -9.20
CA GLN A 48 3.91 -2.47 -9.28
C GLN A 48 2.90 -3.64 -9.17
N PHE A 49 3.19 -4.76 -9.84
CA PHE A 49 2.34 -5.96 -9.81
C PHE A 49 2.24 -6.59 -8.41
N HIS A 50 3.36 -6.72 -7.71
CA HIS A 50 3.42 -7.38 -6.41
C HIS A 50 2.79 -6.52 -5.31
N LEU A 51 2.99 -5.20 -5.37
CA LEU A 51 2.37 -4.28 -4.43
C LEU A 51 0.87 -4.17 -4.67
N ALA A 52 0.40 -4.13 -5.93
CA ALA A 52 -1.03 -4.14 -6.24
C ALA A 52 -1.72 -5.38 -5.65
N ARG A 53 -1.11 -6.56 -5.79
CA ARG A 53 -1.63 -7.79 -5.16
C ARG A 53 -1.70 -7.68 -3.63
N LEU A 54 -0.68 -7.10 -3.01
CA LEU A 54 -0.66 -6.91 -1.56
C LEU A 54 -1.81 -5.98 -1.11
N LEU A 55 -2.08 -4.92 -1.85
CA LEU A 55 -3.21 -4.03 -1.59
C LEU A 55 -4.55 -4.75 -1.81
N ASP A 56 -4.68 -5.60 -2.82
CA ASP A 56 -5.88 -6.42 -3.01
C ASP A 56 -6.12 -7.36 -1.82
N GLU A 57 -5.06 -7.98 -1.28
CA GLU A 57 -5.15 -8.81 -0.08
C GLU A 57 -5.61 -7.99 1.14
N LEU A 58 -5.02 -6.80 1.39
CA LEU A 58 -5.46 -5.90 2.46
C LEU A 58 -6.91 -5.44 2.29
N LYS A 59 -7.37 -5.24 1.05
CA LYS A 59 -8.74 -4.88 0.73
C LYS A 59 -9.71 -6.03 1.00
N LEU A 60 -9.34 -7.26 0.62
CA LEU A 60 -10.12 -8.46 0.90
C LEU A 60 -10.26 -8.70 2.41
N ASP A 61 -9.23 -8.39 3.18
CA ASP A 61 -9.25 -8.44 4.64
C ASP A 61 -10.05 -7.28 5.27
N GLY A 62 -10.55 -6.34 4.46
CA GLY A 62 -11.33 -5.19 4.90
C GLY A 62 -10.52 -4.11 5.61
N LEU A 63 -9.19 -4.18 5.58
CA LEU A 63 -8.29 -3.25 6.26
C LEU A 63 -8.15 -1.92 5.52
N ILE A 64 -8.33 -1.94 4.20
CA ILE A 64 -8.25 -0.74 3.34
C ILE A 64 -9.43 -0.71 2.38
N ALA A 65 -9.68 0.46 1.79
CA ALA A 65 -10.64 0.66 0.72
C ALA A 65 -10.05 1.54 -0.38
N LEU A 66 -10.72 1.57 -1.53
CA LEU A 66 -10.52 2.66 -2.49
C LEU A 66 -11.25 3.88 -1.93
N ALA A 67 -10.59 5.04 -1.95
CA ALA A 67 -11.24 6.26 -1.53
C ALA A 67 -12.31 6.66 -2.56
N ASP A 68 -13.53 6.89 -2.09
CA ASP A 68 -14.62 7.36 -2.94
C ASP A 68 -14.35 8.81 -3.40
N GLY A 69 -14.13 9.00 -4.70
CA GLY A 69 -14.29 10.32 -5.33
C GLY A 69 -13.04 11.17 -5.59
N THR A 70 -11.91 10.59 -5.98
CA THR A 70 -10.74 11.39 -6.43
C THR A 70 -10.41 11.21 -7.91
N GLU A 71 -11.29 11.75 -8.77
CA GLU A 71 -10.86 12.33 -10.06
C GLU A 71 -10.11 13.64 -9.80
N ARG A 72 -8.96 13.58 -9.10
CA ARG A 72 -8.10 14.76 -8.98
C ARG A 72 -7.26 14.91 -10.25
N SER A 73 -7.80 15.73 -11.15
CA SER A 73 -7.07 16.42 -12.23
C SER A 73 -6.48 15.51 -13.33
N GLY A 74 -7.31 15.09 -14.29
CA GLY A 74 -6.88 14.71 -15.65
C GLY A 74 -6.01 13.46 -15.83
N MET A 75 -5.49 12.88 -14.75
CA MET A 75 -4.87 11.56 -14.69
C MET A 75 -5.59 10.77 -13.59
N SER A 76 -6.37 9.76 -13.97
CA SER A 76 -7.10 8.89 -13.02
C SER A 76 -6.11 8.13 -12.13
N SER A 77 -5.73 8.72 -11.01
CA SER A 77 -4.91 8.06 -10.00
C SER A 77 -5.84 7.29 -9.07
N VAL A 78 -5.52 6.01 -8.81
CA VAL A 78 -6.26 5.20 -7.85
C VAL A 78 -5.75 5.53 -6.46
N TYR A 79 -6.67 5.95 -5.59
CA TYR A 79 -6.38 6.32 -4.21
C TYR A 79 -6.91 5.25 -3.25
N TYR A 80 -6.10 4.97 -2.23
CA TYR A 80 -6.38 4.00 -1.20
C TYR A 80 -6.43 4.70 0.16
N GLU A 81 -7.33 4.25 1.02
CA GLU A 81 -7.45 4.71 2.40
C GLU A 81 -7.51 3.51 3.35
N ALA A 82 -6.87 3.64 4.51
CA ALA A 82 -7.01 2.65 5.56
C ALA A 82 -8.36 2.80 6.27
N LYS A 83 -9.03 1.69 6.56
CA LYS A 83 -10.18 1.69 7.45
C LYS A 83 -9.68 1.80 8.88
N ARG A 84 -9.56 3.04 9.37
CA ARG A 84 -9.42 3.32 10.80
C ARG A 84 -10.71 2.85 11.47
N GLY A 85 -10.59 2.02 12.51
CA GLY A 85 -11.71 1.27 13.12
C GLY A 85 -12.97 2.11 13.35
N ILE A 86 -14.12 1.49 13.09
CA ILE A 86 -15.43 1.93 13.59
C ILE A 86 -15.50 1.65 15.09
#